data_AF-A0A168M059-F1
#
_entry.id   AF-A0A168M059-F1
#
_cell.length_a   1.000
_cell.length_b   1.000
_cell.length_c   1.000
_cell.angle_alpha   90.00
_cell.angle_beta   90.00
_cell.angle_gamma   90.00
#
_symmetry.space_group_name_H-M   'P 1'
#
loop_
_entity.id
_entity.type
_entity.pdbx_description
1 polymer ?
#
loop_
_entity_poly.entity_id
_entity_poly.type
_entity_poly.pdbx_seq_one_letter_code
_entity_poly.pdbx_strand_id
1 'polypeptide(L)'
;MEDIVNDVRWHKITKKKGVCELFSLDDQATTYEKKIISSIGAMLMKLPDEYLMNEAKEMQLITRYLDPALESLFDDLDNDIMFKWSNTINQESKTATSISISKRRPDASIDYLQGVYFHKTYGFGEVKCHSDAQSNHGISKDLHRLGVFSKNAIDHGKLKGALSFQAIGKYESRPFFLGIYSLVCF
;
A
#
# COMPACT_ATOMS: atom_id res chain seq x y z
N MET A 1 -18.22 -10.41 -6.77
CA MET A 1 -17.30 -9.28 -7.02
C MET A 1 -16.78 -9.27 -8.46
N GLU A 2 -16.27 -10.39 -8.98
CA GLU A 2 -15.73 -10.47 -10.35
C GLU A 2 -16.75 -10.05 -11.43
N ASP A 3 -17.99 -10.52 -11.32
CA ASP A 3 -19.06 -10.15 -12.27
C ASP A 3 -19.34 -8.65 -12.29
N ILE A 4 -19.37 -7.99 -11.13
CA ILE A 4 -19.63 -6.55 -11.01
C ILE A 4 -18.49 -5.75 -11.67
N VAL A 5 -17.23 -6.13 -11.40
CA VAL A 5 -16.06 -5.49 -11.99
C VAL A 5 -16.06 -5.66 -13.51
N ASN A 6 -16.41 -6.85 -14.01
CA ASN A 6 -16.54 -7.11 -15.44
C ASN A 6 -17.67 -6.29 -16.06
N ASP A 7 -18.81 -6.16 -15.40
CA ASP A 7 -19.94 -5.38 -15.91
C ASP A 7 -19.62 -3.88 -15.99
N VAL A 8 -18.84 -3.34 -15.06
CA VAL A 8 -18.30 -1.98 -15.16
C VAL A 8 -17.32 -1.88 -16.33
N ARG A 9 -16.36 -2.81 -16.43
CA ARG A 9 -15.32 -2.82 -17.47
C ARG A 9 -15.90 -2.89 -18.89
N TRP A 10 -16.94 -3.69 -19.07
CA TRP A 10 -17.64 -3.84 -20.34
C TRP A 10 -18.77 -2.82 -20.53
N HIS A 11 -18.81 -1.77 -19.70
CA HIS A 11 -19.77 -0.67 -19.78
C HIS A 11 -21.24 -1.09 -19.74
N LYS A 12 -21.55 -2.26 -19.17
CA LYS A 12 -22.93 -2.71 -18.94
C LYS A 12 -23.58 -1.91 -17.80
N ILE A 13 -22.77 -1.49 -16.84
CA ILE A 13 -23.16 -0.59 -15.75
C ILE A 13 -22.14 0.53 -15.58
N THR A 14 -22.57 1.66 -15.01
CA THR A 14 -21.66 2.77 -14.70
C THR A 14 -20.77 2.43 -13.49
N LYS A 15 -19.59 3.05 -13.39
CA LYS A 15 -18.70 2.94 -12.20
C LYS A 15 -19.46 3.17 -10.89
N LYS A 16 -20.27 4.24 -10.84
CA LYS A 16 -21.08 4.57 -9.65
C LYS A 16 -22.04 3.43 -9.29
N LYS A 17 -22.73 2.86 -10.26
CA LYS A 17 -23.64 1.73 -10.03
C LYS A 17 -22.90 0.48 -9.56
N GLY A 18 -21.77 0.15 -10.20
CA GLY A 18 -20.94 -0.99 -9.77
C GLY A 18 -20.41 -0.85 -8.34
N VAL A 19 -20.05 0.36 -7.91
CA VAL A 19 -19.65 0.64 -6.53
C VAL A 19 -20.82 0.43 -5.55
N CYS A 20 -22.03 0.90 -5.89
CA CYS A 20 -23.22 0.63 -5.07
C CYS A 20 -23.50 -0.87 -4.94
N GLU A 21 -23.40 -1.62 -6.04
CA GLU A 21 -23.59 -3.07 -6.05
C GLU A 21 -22.50 -3.79 -5.23
N LEU A 22 -21.25 -3.34 -5.29
CA LEU A 22 -20.17 -3.87 -4.45
C LEU A 22 -20.44 -3.65 -2.96
N PHE A 23 -20.82 -2.43 -2.57
CA PHE A 23 -21.11 -2.13 -1.16
C PHE A 23 -22.35 -2.85 -0.65
N SER A 24 -23.28 -3.27 -1.52
CA SER A 24 -24.40 -4.12 -1.10
C SER A 24 -23.97 -5.50 -0.58
N LEU A 25 -22.73 -5.93 -0.88
CA LEU A 25 -22.15 -7.17 -0.36
C LEU A 25 -21.64 -7.03 1.08
N ASP A 26 -21.54 -5.80 1.61
CA ASP A 26 -20.90 -5.52 2.89
C ASP A 26 -21.65 -6.14 4.09
N ASP A 27 -22.98 -6.25 4.01
CA ASP A 27 -23.83 -6.77 5.10
C ASP A 27 -23.53 -8.25 5.44
N GLN A 28 -23.02 -9.02 4.47
CA GLN A 28 -22.70 -10.43 4.63
C GLN A 28 -21.18 -10.69 4.73
N ALA A 29 -20.37 -9.65 4.60
CA ALA A 29 -18.92 -9.76 4.54
C ALA A 29 -18.28 -9.73 5.93
N THR A 30 -17.22 -10.52 6.10
CA THR A 30 -16.30 -10.42 7.25
C THR A 30 -15.54 -9.10 7.22
N THR A 31 -15.03 -8.64 8.37
CA THR A 31 -14.27 -7.40 8.48
C THR A 31 -13.15 -7.26 7.43
N TYR A 32 -12.44 -8.35 7.10
CA TYR A 32 -11.38 -8.31 6.09
C TYR A 32 -11.94 -8.21 4.66
N GLU A 33 -13.03 -8.91 4.36
CA GLU A 33 -13.71 -8.82 3.08
C GLU A 33 -14.27 -7.41 2.85
N LYS A 34 -14.77 -6.75 3.90
CA LYS A 34 -15.20 -5.32 3.82
C LYS A 34 -14.07 -4.42 3.35
N LYS A 35 -12.85 -4.59 3.89
CA LYS A 35 -11.66 -3.83 3.46
C LYS A 35 -11.31 -4.09 2.00
N ILE A 36 -11.43 -5.35 1.55
CA ILE A 36 -11.23 -5.72 0.13
C ILE A 36 -12.30 -5.06 -0.76
N ILE A 37 -13.57 -5.10 -0.35
CA ILE A 37 -14.68 -4.46 -1.08
C ILE A 37 -14.44 -2.95 -1.20
N SER A 38 -14.09 -2.28 -0.11
CA SER A 38 -13.76 -0.84 -0.10
C SER A 38 -12.59 -0.52 -1.02
N SER A 39 -11.52 -1.30 -0.96
CA SER A 39 -10.35 -1.17 -1.84
C SER A 39 -10.72 -1.30 -3.32
N ILE A 40 -11.52 -2.29 -3.69
CA ILE A 40 -12.00 -2.48 -5.06
C ILE A 40 -12.91 -1.31 -5.49
N GLY A 41 -13.82 -0.87 -4.62
CA GLY A 41 -14.71 0.27 -4.89
C GLY A 41 -13.94 1.57 -5.14
N ALA A 42 -12.94 1.85 -4.31
CA ALA A 42 -12.06 3.00 -4.46
C ALA A 42 -11.26 2.95 -5.77
N MET A 43 -10.70 1.79 -6.11
CA MET A 43 -10.03 1.56 -7.40
C MET A 43 -10.98 1.78 -8.59
N LEU A 44 -12.18 1.23 -8.57
CA LEU A 44 -13.16 1.40 -9.65
C LEU A 44 -13.48 2.87 -9.93
N MET A 45 -13.54 3.70 -8.89
CA MET A 45 -13.81 5.14 -9.05
C MET A 45 -12.60 5.94 -9.55
N LYS A 46 -11.38 5.55 -9.17
CA LYS A 46 -10.15 6.32 -9.45
C LYS A 46 -9.44 5.91 -10.73
N LEU A 47 -9.50 4.63 -11.11
CA LEU A 47 -8.76 4.11 -12.25
C LEU A 47 -9.38 4.57 -13.59
N PRO A 48 -8.54 4.85 -14.61
CA PRO A 48 -9.04 5.13 -15.94
C PRO A 48 -9.68 3.87 -16.55
N ASP A 49 -10.67 4.06 -17.43
CA ASP A 49 -11.32 2.95 -18.16
C ASP A 49 -10.39 2.34 -19.20
N GLU A 50 -9.48 3.15 -19.75
CA GLU A 50 -8.50 2.77 -20.74
C GLU A 50 -7.08 2.86 -20.18
N TYR A 51 -6.20 1.99 -20.67
CA TYR A 51 -4.78 2.05 -20.34
C TYR A 51 -4.14 3.27 -20.95
N LEU A 52 -3.41 4.03 -20.14
CA LEU A 52 -2.54 5.10 -20.63
C LEU A 52 -1.28 4.45 -21.21
N MET A 53 -0.92 4.81 -22.45
CA MET A 53 0.29 4.33 -23.12
C MET A 53 1.57 4.99 -22.57
N ASN A 54 1.41 6.05 -21.78
CA ASN A 54 2.52 6.77 -21.18
C ASN A 54 2.99 6.06 -19.91
N GLU A 55 4.30 6.03 -19.72
CA GLU A 55 4.89 5.55 -18.48
C GLU A 55 4.41 6.37 -17.28
N ALA A 56 3.84 5.71 -16.28
CA ALA A 56 3.49 6.35 -15.03
C ALA A 56 4.74 6.60 -14.18
N LYS A 57 4.99 7.87 -13.86
CA LYS A 57 6.02 8.24 -12.87
C LYS A 57 5.58 7.91 -11.45
N GLU A 58 6.53 7.86 -10.51
CA GLU A 58 6.32 7.36 -9.14
C GLU A 58 5.12 8.01 -8.45
N MET A 59 5.00 9.35 -8.52
CA MET A 59 3.86 10.08 -7.95
C MET A 59 2.50 9.69 -8.56
N GLN A 60 2.47 9.43 -9.88
CA GLN A 60 1.25 8.99 -10.54
C GLN A 60 0.91 7.54 -10.14
N LEU A 61 1.91 6.66 -10.04
CA LEU A 61 1.74 5.29 -9.53
C LEU A 61 1.14 5.30 -8.13
N ILE A 62 1.66 6.14 -7.24
CA ILE A 62 1.15 6.34 -5.89
C ILE A 62 -0.30 6.84 -5.96
N THR A 63 -0.52 8.06 -6.43
CA THR A 63 -1.80 8.78 -6.24
C THR A 63 -2.98 8.25 -7.08
N ARG A 64 -2.70 7.62 -8.22
CA ARG A 64 -3.74 7.12 -9.13
C ARG A 64 -4.05 5.64 -8.92
N TYR A 65 -3.04 4.84 -8.62
CA TYR A 65 -3.16 3.37 -8.67
C TYR A 65 -3.03 2.73 -7.30
N LEU A 66 -1.99 3.06 -6.54
CA LEU A 66 -1.71 2.42 -5.25
C LEU A 66 -2.55 3.00 -4.12
N ASP A 67 -2.66 4.32 -4.04
CA ASP A 67 -3.35 5.03 -2.97
C ASP A 67 -4.80 4.57 -2.81
N PRO A 68 -5.66 4.53 -3.85
CA PRO A 68 -7.04 4.04 -3.71
C PRO A 68 -7.12 2.58 -3.26
N ALA A 69 -6.13 1.76 -3.60
CA ALA A 69 -6.11 0.35 -3.25
C ALA A 69 -5.66 0.14 -1.79
N LEU A 70 -4.55 0.77 -1.41
CA LEU A 70 -3.84 0.51 -0.17
C LEU A 70 -4.39 1.29 1.01
N GLU A 71 -4.82 2.54 0.80
CA GLU A 71 -5.45 3.35 1.85
C GLU A 71 -6.72 2.64 2.32
N SER A 72 -7.64 2.32 1.42
CA SER A 72 -8.88 1.60 1.77
C SER A 72 -8.67 0.18 2.35
N LEU A 73 -7.50 -0.43 2.12
CA LEU A 73 -7.18 -1.77 2.61
C LEU A 73 -6.52 -1.76 4.00
N PHE A 74 -5.67 -0.77 4.27
CA PHE A 74 -4.85 -0.73 5.48
C PHE A 74 -5.25 0.35 6.48
N ASP A 75 -5.93 1.40 6.04
CA ASP A 75 -6.45 2.44 6.91
C ASP A 75 -7.62 1.89 7.74
N ASP A 76 -7.61 2.16 9.04
CA ASP A 76 -8.61 1.72 10.00
C ASP A 76 -8.57 2.63 11.22
N LEU A 77 -9.04 3.87 11.01
CA LEU A 77 -9.01 4.92 12.01
C LEU A 77 -9.86 4.59 13.25
N ASP A 78 -10.89 3.76 13.09
CA ASP A 78 -11.71 3.26 14.20
C ASP A 78 -10.91 2.37 15.17
N ASN A 79 -9.81 1.76 14.68
CA ASN A 79 -8.87 0.96 15.46
C ASN A 79 -7.52 1.65 15.63
N ASP A 80 -7.46 2.97 15.45
CA ASP A 80 -6.26 3.80 15.54
C ASP A 80 -5.14 3.36 14.59
N ILE A 81 -5.45 2.71 13.45
CA ILE A 81 -4.47 2.35 12.43
C ILE A 81 -4.57 3.35 11.29
N MET A 82 -3.46 3.99 10.96
CA MET A 82 -3.38 4.95 9.87
C MET A 82 -2.38 4.51 8.80
N PHE A 83 -2.84 4.37 7.57
CA PHE A 83 -1.98 4.25 6.40
C PHE A 83 -1.58 5.64 5.91
N LYS A 84 -0.31 5.84 5.56
CA LYS A 84 0.13 7.10 4.94
C LYS A 84 1.24 6.91 3.93
N TRP A 85 1.17 7.68 2.86
CA TRP A 85 2.33 8.01 2.04
C TRP A 85 3.11 9.11 2.73
N SER A 86 4.28 8.80 3.27
CA SER A 86 5.09 9.83 3.92
C SER A 86 6.56 9.59 3.68
N ASN A 87 7.21 10.55 3.03
CA ASN A 87 8.66 10.64 3.01
C ASN A 87 9.14 11.29 4.32
N THR A 88 8.85 10.65 5.46
CA THR A 88 9.27 11.11 6.80
C THR A 88 10.04 10.02 7.54
N ILE A 89 10.92 10.42 8.47
CA ILE A 89 11.72 9.47 9.24
C ILE A 89 10.80 8.89 10.32
N ASN A 90 10.62 7.57 10.31
CA ASN A 90 9.85 6.86 11.32
C ASN A 90 10.51 6.95 12.70
N GLN A 91 9.73 6.81 13.77
CA GLN A 91 10.23 7.06 15.13
C GLN A 91 11.32 6.06 15.54
N GLU A 92 11.20 4.81 15.12
CA GLU A 92 12.09 3.70 15.44
C GLU A 92 13.51 3.90 14.85
N SER A 93 13.60 4.75 13.83
CA SER A 93 14.85 5.13 13.18
C SER A 93 15.63 6.20 13.94
N LYS A 94 14.99 6.92 14.88
CA LYS A 94 15.64 7.95 15.71
C LYS A 94 16.43 7.33 16.88
N THR A 95 16.06 6.12 17.29
CA THR A 95 16.66 5.38 18.43
C THR A 95 17.65 4.30 18.00
N ALA A 96 17.63 3.88 16.73
CA ALA A 96 18.57 2.87 16.21
C ALA A 96 20.02 3.40 16.20
N THR A 97 20.90 2.76 16.98
CA THR A 97 22.23 3.27 17.33
C THR A 97 23.31 3.16 16.25
N SER A 98 23.13 2.55 15.07
CA SER A 98 24.33 2.28 14.25
C SER A 98 24.20 1.94 12.75
N ILE A 99 23.10 2.23 12.03
CA ILE A 99 23.07 1.94 10.58
C ILE A 99 22.61 3.17 9.78
N SER A 100 23.42 3.67 8.84
CA SER A 100 23.05 4.83 8.00
C SER A 100 21.78 4.61 7.17
N ILE A 101 21.41 3.36 6.93
CA ILE A 101 20.17 2.92 6.27
C ILE A 101 18.94 3.15 7.15
N SER A 102 19.05 3.06 8.48
CA SER A 102 17.91 3.35 9.36
C SER A 102 17.50 4.82 9.32
N LYS A 103 18.40 5.73 8.94
CA LYS A 103 18.07 7.17 8.80
C LYS A 103 17.31 7.52 7.52
N ARG A 104 16.97 6.54 6.68
CA ARG A 104 16.21 6.71 5.42
C ARG A 104 14.71 6.62 5.71
N ARG A 105 13.90 7.07 4.75
CA ARG A 105 12.46 7.25 4.88
C ARG A 105 11.78 6.26 3.94
N PRO A 106 10.87 5.40 4.43
CA PRO A 106 10.02 4.61 3.55
C PRO A 106 9.11 5.54 2.74
N ASP A 107 8.58 5.07 1.61
CA ASP A 107 7.59 5.85 0.84
C ASP A 107 6.22 5.81 1.53
N ALA A 108 5.89 4.68 2.16
CA ALA A 108 4.66 4.48 2.93
C ALA A 108 4.90 3.87 4.31
N SER A 109 4.00 4.14 5.25
CA SER A 109 3.92 3.43 6.53
C SER A 109 2.49 3.12 6.93
N ILE A 110 2.33 2.07 7.74
CA ILE A 110 1.09 1.71 8.43
C ILE A 110 1.38 1.88 9.91
N ASP A 111 0.79 2.89 10.53
CA ASP A 111 1.12 3.30 11.90
C ASP A 111 -0.05 3.05 12.84
N TYR A 112 0.25 2.69 14.08
CA TYR A 112 -0.66 2.74 15.20
C TYR A 112 -0.59 4.10 15.89
N LEU A 113 -1.74 4.71 16.08
CA LEU A 113 -1.94 5.94 16.82
C LEU A 113 -2.27 5.61 18.28
N GLN A 114 -1.74 6.41 19.20
CA GLN A 114 -2.16 6.41 20.59
C GLN A 114 -2.63 7.83 20.93
N GLY A 115 -3.94 8.06 20.80
CA GLY A 115 -4.51 9.40 20.81
C GLY A 115 -4.03 10.20 19.60
N VAL A 116 -3.38 11.35 19.82
CA VAL A 116 -2.90 12.23 18.74
C VAL A 116 -1.46 11.95 18.30
N TYR A 117 -0.81 10.92 18.87
CA TYR A 117 0.60 10.64 18.64
C TYR A 117 0.82 9.29 17.95
N PHE A 118 1.78 9.26 17.03
CA PHE A 118 2.31 8.01 16.48
C PHE A 118 3.02 7.21 17.56
N HIS A 119 2.64 5.95 17.72
CA HIS A 119 3.18 5.08 18.76
C HIS A 119 4.06 3.96 18.19
N LYS A 120 3.59 3.21 17.18
CA LYS A 120 4.31 2.08 16.57
C LYS A 120 4.03 2.00 15.09
N THR A 121 4.97 1.47 14.31
CA THR A 121 4.77 1.17 12.90
C THR A 121 4.53 -0.33 12.70
N TYR A 122 3.44 -0.72 12.04
CA TYR A 122 3.11 -2.11 11.67
C TYR A 122 3.58 -2.50 10.28
N GLY A 123 3.84 -1.52 9.41
CA GLY A 123 4.33 -1.85 8.08
C GLY A 123 4.90 -0.70 7.28
N PHE A 124 5.54 -1.06 6.17
CA PHE A 124 6.33 -0.16 5.33
C PHE A 124 6.11 -0.42 3.85
N GLY A 125 6.23 0.62 3.03
CA GLY A 125 6.13 0.54 1.58
C GLY A 125 7.25 1.26 0.86
N GLU A 126 7.69 0.71 -0.27
CA GLU A 126 8.56 1.38 -1.25
C GLU A 126 7.93 1.29 -2.65
N VAL A 127 8.01 2.37 -3.42
CA VAL A 127 7.45 2.46 -4.77
C VAL A 127 8.56 2.86 -5.74
N LYS A 128 8.62 2.21 -6.90
CA LYS A 128 9.54 2.57 -7.97
C LYS A 128 8.81 2.62 -9.30
N CYS A 129 9.04 3.68 -10.08
CA CYS A 129 8.53 3.76 -11.44
C CYS A 129 9.31 2.84 -12.38
N HIS A 130 8.76 2.59 -13.56
CA HIS A 130 9.31 1.60 -14.49
C HIS A 130 10.75 1.94 -14.91
N SER A 131 11.04 3.22 -15.20
CA SER A 131 12.37 3.69 -15.58
C SER A 131 13.40 3.44 -14.48
N ASP A 132 13.02 3.63 -13.22
CA ASP A 132 13.92 3.46 -12.08
C ASP A 132 14.08 1.98 -11.69
N ALA A 133 13.08 1.16 -12.02
CA ALA A 133 13.06 -0.28 -11.80
C ALA A 133 13.95 -1.07 -12.78
N GLN A 134 14.50 -0.44 -13.82
CA GLN A 134 15.44 -1.12 -14.74
C GLN A 134 16.77 -1.50 -14.06
N SER A 135 17.08 -0.87 -12.93
CA SER A 135 18.25 -1.22 -12.12
C SER A 135 17.89 -2.25 -11.06
N ASN A 136 18.32 -3.50 -11.25
CA ASN A 136 18.21 -4.57 -10.24
C ASN A 136 18.82 -4.16 -8.89
N HIS A 137 19.85 -3.32 -8.92
CA HIS A 137 20.48 -2.78 -7.72
C HIS A 137 19.52 -1.88 -6.92
N GLY A 138 18.76 -1.00 -7.60
CA GLY A 138 17.78 -0.13 -6.96
C GLY A 138 16.67 -0.92 -6.26
N ILE A 139 16.06 -1.86 -6.99
CA ILE A 139 14.99 -2.73 -6.45
C ILE A 139 15.48 -3.53 -5.24
N SER A 140 16.65 -4.16 -5.35
CA SER A 140 17.22 -4.99 -4.27
C SER A 140 17.57 -4.16 -3.05
N LYS A 141 18.06 -2.93 -3.27
CA LYS A 141 18.36 -1.99 -2.19
C LYS A 141 17.10 -1.57 -1.44
N ASP A 142 16.00 -1.30 -2.13
CA ASP A 142 14.73 -0.95 -1.48
C ASP A 142 14.12 -2.14 -0.74
N LEU A 143 14.23 -3.35 -1.29
CA LEU A 143 13.84 -4.57 -0.57
C LEU A 143 14.66 -4.77 0.71
N HIS A 144 15.97 -4.56 0.64
CA HIS A 144 16.83 -4.61 1.84
C HIS A 144 16.43 -3.56 2.88
N ARG A 145 16.09 -2.34 2.44
CA ARG A 145 15.60 -1.26 3.32
C ARG A 145 14.31 -1.66 4.03
N LEU A 146 13.34 -2.22 3.33
CA LEU A 146 12.09 -2.73 3.91
C LEU A 146 12.35 -3.77 5.01
N GLY A 147 13.32 -4.67 4.80
CA GLY A 147 13.75 -5.64 5.81
C GLY A 147 14.32 -4.99 7.06
N VAL A 148 15.17 -3.97 6.89
CA VAL A 148 15.74 -3.20 8.01
C VAL A 148 14.66 -2.42 8.77
N PHE A 149 13.73 -1.75 8.06
CA PHE A 149 12.62 -1.03 8.69
C PHE A 149 11.72 -1.98 9.49
N SER A 150 11.34 -3.11 8.89
CA SER A 150 10.51 -4.13 9.53
C SER A 150 11.17 -4.69 10.79
N LYS A 151 12.46 -5.06 10.71
CA LYS A 151 13.21 -5.54 11.87
C LYS A 151 13.21 -4.49 12.99
N ASN A 152 13.52 -3.23 12.67
CA ASN A 152 13.57 -2.17 13.66
C ASN A 152 12.20 -1.94 14.31
N ALA A 153 11.12 -1.97 13.54
CA ALA A 153 9.76 -1.84 14.07
C ALA A 153 9.38 -3.01 14.99
N ILE A 154 9.77 -4.24 14.62
CA ILE A 154 9.55 -5.42 15.46
C ILE A 154 10.32 -5.29 16.78
N ASP A 155 11.61 -4.96 16.72
CA ASP A 155 12.48 -4.84 17.90
C ASP A 155 11.99 -3.73 18.85
N HIS A 156 11.66 -2.54 18.33
CA HIS A 156 11.20 -1.41 19.15
C HIS A 156 9.77 -1.59 19.66
N GLY A 157 8.87 -2.02 18.78
CA GLY A 157 7.44 -2.16 19.09
C GLY A 157 7.09 -3.44 19.86
N LYS A 158 8.06 -4.37 20.00
CA LYS A 158 7.87 -5.74 20.49
C LYS A 158 6.76 -6.46 19.72
N LEU A 159 6.79 -6.32 18.40
CA LEU A 159 5.76 -6.86 17.51
C LEU A 159 6.02 -8.34 17.21
N LYS A 160 4.97 -9.10 16.88
CA LYS A 160 5.14 -10.46 16.36
C LYS A 160 5.64 -10.47 14.90
N GLY A 161 5.42 -9.37 14.19
CA GLY A 161 5.85 -9.21 12.82
C GLY A 161 5.52 -7.81 12.29
N ALA A 162 5.96 -7.55 11.07
CA ALA A 162 5.68 -6.33 10.33
C ALA A 162 5.39 -6.66 8.85
N LEU A 163 4.48 -5.89 8.26
CA LEU A 163 4.12 -5.99 6.85
C LEU A 163 5.04 -5.08 6.02
N SER A 164 5.58 -5.58 4.92
CA SER A 164 6.32 -4.77 3.95
C SER A 164 5.77 -4.98 2.56
N PHE A 165 5.69 -3.93 1.76
CA PHE A 165 5.34 -4.08 0.34
C PHE A 165 6.27 -3.27 -0.54
N GLN A 166 6.46 -3.78 -1.76
CA GLN A 166 7.18 -3.08 -2.81
C GLN A 166 6.31 -3.03 -4.06
N ALA A 167 6.04 -1.82 -4.55
CA ALA A 167 5.28 -1.61 -5.76
C ALA A 167 6.21 -1.15 -6.90
N ILE A 168 6.16 -1.86 -8.02
CA ILE A 168 7.01 -1.60 -9.19
C ILE A 168 6.13 -1.27 -10.38
N GLY A 169 6.26 -0.06 -10.92
CA GLY A 169 5.58 0.38 -12.13
C GLY A 169 5.95 -0.48 -13.33
N LYS A 170 4.98 -0.72 -14.21
CA LYS A 170 5.17 -1.43 -15.47
C LYS A 170 4.78 -0.55 -16.64
N TYR A 171 5.49 -0.73 -17.76
CA TYR A 171 5.26 0.02 -19.00
C TYR A 171 4.06 -0.52 -19.81
N GLU A 172 3.67 -1.77 -19.57
CA GLU A 172 2.62 -2.47 -20.33
C GLU A 172 1.23 -2.31 -19.70
N SER A 173 0.21 -2.97 -20.27
CA SER A 173 -1.22 -2.97 -19.87
C SER A 173 -1.53 -3.39 -18.41
N ARG A 174 -0.53 -3.47 -17.53
CA ARG A 174 -0.71 -3.54 -16.08
C ARG A 174 0.06 -2.37 -15.48
N PRO A 175 -0.58 -1.46 -14.74
CA PRO A 175 0.09 -0.24 -14.28
C PRO A 175 1.23 -0.52 -13.30
N PHE A 176 1.18 -1.63 -12.55
CA PHE A 176 2.23 -2.00 -11.59
C PHE A 176 2.21 -3.51 -11.27
N PHE A 177 3.26 -3.95 -10.58
CA PHE A 177 3.33 -5.20 -9.83
C PHE A 177 3.52 -4.88 -8.34
N LEU A 178 2.73 -5.53 -7.48
CA LEU A 178 2.83 -5.37 -6.03
C LEU A 178 3.37 -6.66 -5.42
N GLY A 179 4.57 -6.59 -4.86
CA GLY A 179 5.14 -7.63 -4.01
C GLY A 179 4.81 -7.34 -2.55
N ILE A 180 4.18 -8.29 -1.86
CA ILE A 180 3.90 -8.20 -0.43
C ILE A 180 4.78 -9.20 0.30
N TYR A 181 5.46 -8.73 1.33
CA TYR A 181 6.39 -9.47 2.15
C TYR A 181 5.96 -9.34 3.61
N SER A 182 5.96 -10.45 4.35
CA SER A 182 5.70 -10.42 5.80
C SER A 182 6.96 -10.87 6.52
N LEU A 183 7.45 -10.06 7.46
CA LEU A 183 8.56 -10.42 8.33
C LEU A 183 7.98 -10.80 9.70
N VAL A 184 8.20 -12.04 10.14
CA VAL A 184 7.64 -12.59 11.39
C VAL A 184 8.79 -13.02 12.29
N CYS A 185 8.72 -12.69 13.58
CA CYS A 185 9.64 -13.21 14.59
C CYS A 185 9.12 -14.55 15.12
N PHE A 186 9.99 -15.56 15.12
CA PHE A 186 9.75 -16.89 15.71
C PHE A 186 10.21 -16.92 17.17
#